data_AF-A0A847FRC9-F1
#
_entry.id   AF-A0A847FRC9-F1
#
_cell.length_a   1.000
_cell.length_b   1.000
_cell.length_c   1.000
_cell.angle_alpha   90.00
_cell.angle_beta   90.00
_cell.angle_gamma   90.00
#
_symmetry.space_group_name_H-M   'P 1'
#
loop_
_entity.id
_entity.type
_entity.pdbx_description
1 polymer ?
#
loop_
_entity_poly.entity_id
_entity_poly.type
_entity_poly.pdbx_seq_one_letter_code
_entity_poly.pdbx_strand_id
1 'polypeptide(L)'
;MRADGSGSGTLSRLEIDSLKAGVRIEDLAARYVPSLRRVGERWVGLCPFHDDTRPSFNVWPDSQSWYCFGACRRGGDVVDLLREAEGVDFRRALELLGGPPAGATAGRGWQSPLPVAVPRQSEAEPELTCEDRAILNAASEIYYQSLMTNAAMRRALQARGISLGTAQTYHLGYATGRRLARYLAWRHLDLERARCLGLLHDRLSGEDGANGDTSGDDVWEHLSQRLVVPVMRGWETVYLIGRATREAQRPKYLGLALPKEPLTGRGRPRRSQGIIVVEGPFDLLLLHEWGYWRQFELLALLGTQFKRRWLAHVGPDDRLLVATDQDDAGEAAAAELMAHFPGQAVRLRWPEEYKDVGDLAQAPDGHKIWARALSDA
;
A
#
# COMPACT_ATOMS: atom_id res chain seq x y z
N MET A 1 26.24 -50.24 22.33
CA MET A 1 25.54 -50.38 21.04
C MET A 1 24.20 -49.66 21.14
N ARG A 2 24.13 -48.42 20.68
CA ARG A 2 22.89 -47.74 20.33
C ARG A 2 23.06 -47.34 18.87
N ALA A 3 22.11 -47.77 18.06
CA ALA A 3 22.14 -47.65 16.61
C ALA A 3 22.08 -46.17 16.20
N ASP A 4 23.02 -45.78 15.35
CA ASP A 4 23.04 -44.49 14.67
C ASP A 4 21.87 -44.42 13.69
N GLY A 5 20.99 -43.45 13.92
CA GLY A 5 19.87 -43.14 13.04
C GLY A 5 20.38 -42.59 11.71
N SER A 6 20.10 -43.33 10.66
CA SER A 6 20.23 -42.95 9.25
C SER A 6 19.52 -41.62 8.96
N GLY A 7 20.29 -40.54 8.77
CA GLY A 7 19.80 -39.24 8.30
C GLY A 7 19.60 -39.25 6.78
N SER A 8 18.35 -39.36 6.33
CA SER A 8 17.94 -39.16 4.94
C SER A 8 18.37 -37.76 4.46
N GLY A 9 19.04 -37.67 3.32
CA GLY A 9 19.54 -36.44 2.69
C GLY A 9 18.44 -35.54 2.09
N THR A 10 17.42 -35.24 2.87
CA THR A 10 16.29 -34.38 2.52
C THR A 10 16.40 -33.09 3.32
N LEU A 11 16.47 -31.94 2.63
CA LEU A 11 16.44 -30.63 3.28
C LEU A 11 15.15 -30.50 4.11
N SER A 12 15.31 -30.06 5.35
CA SER A 12 14.19 -29.72 6.21
C SER A 12 13.45 -28.49 5.67
N ARG A 13 12.18 -28.35 6.04
CA ARG A 13 11.36 -27.20 5.66
C ARG A 13 12.00 -25.86 6.06
N LEU A 14 12.64 -25.81 7.24
CA LEU A 14 13.34 -24.62 7.73
C LEU A 14 14.57 -24.26 6.88
N GLU A 15 15.31 -25.26 6.37
CA GLU A 15 16.44 -25.01 5.47
C GLU A 15 15.97 -24.51 4.10
N ILE A 16 14.86 -25.04 3.59
CA ILE A 16 14.23 -24.57 2.35
C ILE A 16 13.76 -23.12 2.51
N ASP A 17 13.07 -22.80 3.61
CA ASP A 17 12.59 -21.44 3.89
C ASP A 17 13.76 -20.46 4.05
N SER A 18 14.86 -20.89 4.65
CA SER A 18 16.09 -20.09 4.74
C SER A 18 16.75 -19.84 3.38
N LEU A 19 16.74 -20.81 2.46
CA LEU A 19 17.24 -20.64 1.10
C LEU A 19 16.37 -19.64 0.32
N LYS A 20 15.05 -19.73 0.48
CA LYS A 20 14.10 -18.79 -0.14
C LYS A 20 14.32 -17.36 0.36
N ALA A 21 14.48 -17.18 1.68
CA ALA A 21 14.70 -15.86 2.28
C ALA A 21 16.05 -15.22 1.89
N GLY A 22 17.03 -16.03 1.47
CA GLY A 22 18.34 -15.55 1.05
C GLY A 22 18.37 -14.90 -0.34
N VAL A 23 17.29 -15.03 -1.13
CA VAL A 23 17.20 -14.50 -2.49
C VAL A 23 16.00 -13.58 -2.62
N ARG A 24 16.24 -12.34 -3.06
CA ARG A 24 15.17 -11.41 -3.39
C ARG A 24 14.56 -11.79 -4.73
N ILE A 25 13.27 -12.13 -4.72
CA ILE A 25 12.59 -12.59 -5.93
C ILE A 25 12.61 -11.59 -7.09
N GLU A 26 12.59 -10.28 -6.81
CA GLU A 26 12.65 -9.23 -7.83
C GLU A 26 14.02 -9.17 -8.51
N ASP A 27 15.10 -9.43 -7.77
CA ASP A 27 16.45 -9.48 -8.32
C ASP A 27 16.61 -10.70 -9.22
N LEU A 28 16.06 -11.84 -8.78
CA LEU A 28 16.02 -13.06 -9.59
C LEU A 28 15.18 -12.85 -10.86
N ALA A 29 13.99 -12.27 -10.74
CA ALA A 29 13.10 -12.00 -11.86
C ALA A 29 13.71 -11.05 -12.89
N ALA A 30 14.43 -10.01 -12.44
CA ALA A 30 15.09 -9.05 -13.31
C ALA A 30 16.13 -9.71 -14.25
N ARG A 31 16.65 -10.90 -13.91
CA ARG A 31 17.58 -11.65 -14.78
C ARG A 31 16.90 -12.27 -16.00
N TYR A 32 15.62 -12.63 -15.87
CA TYR A 32 14.85 -13.30 -16.92
C TYR A 32 13.89 -12.34 -17.64
N VAL A 33 13.57 -11.21 -17.01
CA VAL A 33 12.59 -10.24 -17.53
C VAL A 33 13.26 -8.88 -17.69
N PRO A 34 13.89 -8.60 -18.85
CA PRO A 34 14.57 -7.32 -19.09
C PRO A 34 13.63 -6.10 -19.05
N SER A 35 12.34 -6.32 -19.30
CA SER A 35 11.30 -5.28 -19.25
C SER A 35 10.76 -5.02 -17.84
N LEU A 36 11.27 -5.72 -16.83
CA LEU A 36 10.78 -5.64 -15.45
C LEU A 36 11.04 -4.23 -14.90
N ARG A 37 9.96 -3.55 -14.52
CA ARG A 37 10.00 -2.22 -13.93
C ARG A 37 9.15 -2.18 -12.67
N ARG A 38 9.56 -1.37 -11.70
CA ARG A 38 8.79 -1.17 -10.47
C ARG A 38 7.54 -0.33 -10.75
N VAL A 39 6.39 -0.79 -10.25
CA VAL A 39 5.10 -0.11 -10.29
C VAL A 39 4.49 -0.20 -8.89
N GLY A 40 4.68 0.85 -8.09
CA GLY A 40 4.31 0.86 -6.68
C GLY A 40 5.04 -0.17 -5.83
N GLU A 41 4.26 -1.04 -5.18
CA GLU A 41 4.75 -2.12 -4.30
C GLU A 41 5.13 -3.39 -5.08
N ARG A 42 4.86 -3.47 -6.39
CA ARG A 42 5.18 -4.63 -7.24
C ARG A 42 6.13 -4.28 -8.37
N TRP A 43 6.68 -5.30 -9.02
CA TRP A 43 7.38 -5.17 -10.29
C TRP A 43 6.55 -5.79 -11.41
N VAL A 44 6.55 -5.17 -12.58
CA VAL A 44 5.73 -5.57 -13.72
C VAL A 44 6.59 -5.62 -14.99
N GLY A 45 6.43 -6.66 -15.79
CA GLY A 45 7.14 -6.83 -17.06
C GLY A 45 6.38 -7.75 -18.02
N LEU A 46 6.93 -7.96 -19.21
CA LEU A 46 6.46 -8.99 -20.14
C LEU A 46 6.83 -10.37 -19.60
N CYS A 47 5.89 -11.31 -19.64
CA CYS A 47 6.15 -12.66 -19.18
C CYS A 47 7.21 -13.34 -20.07
N PRO A 48 8.26 -13.92 -19.48
CA PRO A 48 9.30 -14.61 -20.25
C PRO A 48 8.85 -16.01 -20.68
N PHE A 49 7.70 -16.48 -20.18
CA PHE A 49 7.28 -17.88 -20.33
C PHE A 49 6.19 -18.09 -21.39
N HIS A 50 5.63 -17.02 -21.97
CA HIS A 50 4.74 -17.07 -23.12
C HIS A 50 5.01 -15.86 -24.02
N ASP A 51 4.51 -15.89 -25.26
CA ASP A 51 4.61 -14.74 -26.16
C ASP A 51 3.70 -13.60 -25.67
N ASP A 52 4.30 -12.67 -24.93
CA ASP A 52 3.59 -11.63 -24.19
C ASP A 52 3.81 -10.26 -24.82
N THR A 53 2.73 -9.61 -25.24
CA THR A 53 2.76 -8.27 -25.86
C THR A 53 2.34 -7.17 -24.88
N ARG A 54 1.81 -7.52 -23.71
CA ARG A 54 1.38 -6.58 -22.66
C ARG A 54 2.00 -6.99 -21.31
N PRO A 55 2.46 -6.05 -20.46
CA PRO A 55 3.10 -6.41 -19.20
C PRO A 55 2.17 -7.20 -18.26
N SER A 56 2.27 -8.53 -18.29
CA SER A 56 1.40 -9.43 -17.53
C SER A 56 2.10 -10.14 -16.37
N PHE A 57 3.43 -10.11 -16.34
CA PHE A 57 4.27 -10.73 -15.32
C PHE A 57 4.44 -9.79 -14.14
N ASN A 58 4.08 -10.25 -12.95
CA ASN A 58 4.05 -9.48 -11.72
C ASN A 58 4.87 -10.14 -10.63
N VAL A 59 5.62 -9.34 -9.87
CA VAL A 59 6.44 -9.78 -8.74
C VAL A 59 6.15 -8.90 -7.54
N TRP A 60 5.88 -9.51 -6.38
CA TRP A 60 5.65 -8.83 -5.11
C TRP A 60 6.80 -9.15 -4.15
N PRO A 61 7.73 -8.20 -3.93
CA PRO A 61 8.86 -8.39 -3.02
C PRO A 61 8.43 -8.72 -1.59
N ASP A 62 7.40 -8.05 -1.08
CA ASP A 62 6.95 -8.21 0.31
C ASP A 62 6.46 -9.64 0.62
N SER A 63 5.82 -10.29 -0.36
CA SER A 63 5.36 -11.69 -0.24
C SER A 63 6.30 -12.71 -0.87
N GLN A 64 7.45 -12.28 -1.42
CA GLN A 64 8.40 -13.11 -2.16
C GLN A 64 7.72 -14.03 -3.19
N SER A 65 6.75 -13.48 -3.93
CA SER A 65 5.93 -14.23 -4.88
C SER A 65 5.81 -13.55 -6.25
N TRP A 66 5.47 -14.34 -7.26
CA TRP A 66 5.24 -13.87 -8.62
C TRP A 66 4.01 -14.53 -9.23
N TYR A 67 3.39 -13.84 -10.18
CA TYR A 67 2.29 -14.37 -10.95
C TYR A 67 2.19 -13.69 -12.32
N CYS A 68 1.89 -14.47 -13.35
CA CYS A 68 1.58 -13.98 -14.68
C CYS A 68 0.06 -13.98 -14.89
N PHE A 69 -0.53 -12.80 -15.08
CA PHE A 69 -1.95 -12.64 -15.43
C PHE A 69 -2.24 -12.83 -16.92
N GLY A 70 -1.22 -13.17 -17.72
CA GLY A 70 -1.34 -13.45 -19.14
C GLY A 70 -1.82 -14.86 -19.42
N ALA A 71 -1.58 -15.33 -20.66
CA ALA A 71 -2.08 -16.62 -21.13
C ALA A 71 -1.58 -17.82 -20.32
N CYS A 72 -0.36 -17.75 -19.75
CA CYS A 72 0.20 -18.90 -19.06
C CYS A 72 -0.31 -19.11 -17.64
N ARG A 73 -0.85 -18.08 -16.97
CA ARG A 73 -1.42 -18.16 -15.60
C ARG A 73 -0.51 -18.86 -14.57
N ARG A 74 0.81 -18.80 -14.76
CA ARG A 74 1.80 -19.39 -13.86
C ARG A 74 2.17 -18.41 -12.76
N GLY A 75 2.59 -18.94 -11.62
CA GLY A 75 3.10 -18.18 -10.50
C GLY A 75 3.59 -19.09 -9.39
N GLY A 76 4.20 -18.50 -8.38
CA GLY A 76 4.76 -19.22 -7.24
C GLY A 76 5.75 -18.37 -6.48
N ASP A 77 6.69 -19.02 -5.81
CA ASP A 77 7.78 -18.37 -5.10
C ASP A 77 9.09 -18.34 -5.92
N VAL A 78 10.19 -17.96 -5.26
CA VAL A 78 11.53 -17.87 -5.85
C VAL A 78 12.02 -19.22 -6.43
N VAL A 79 11.61 -20.36 -5.84
CA VAL A 79 11.95 -21.69 -6.34
C VAL A 79 11.15 -22.00 -7.58
N ASP A 80 9.85 -21.72 -7.57
CA ASP A 80 8.99 -21.93 -8.75
C ASP A 80 9.44 -21.05 -9.92
N LEU A 81 9.88 -19.82 -9.65
CA LEU A 81 10.42 -18.94 -10.68
C LEU A 81 11.63 -19.55 -11.38
N LEU A 82 12.57 -20.11 -10.61
CA LEU A 82 13.75 -20.80 -11.15
C LEU A 82 13.38 -22.06 -11.93
N ARG A 83 12.43 -22.85 -11.42
CA ARG A 83 11.97 -24.06 -12.11
C ARG A 83 11.39 -23.73 -13.48
N GLU A 84 10.58 -22.69 -13.56
CA GLU A 84 9.98 -22.22 -14.83
C GLU A 84 11.03 -21.60 -15.76
N ALA A 85 11.96 -20.80 -15.24
CA ALA A 85 12.96 -20.11 -16.04
C ALA A 85 14.08 -21.01 -16.57
N GLU A 86 14.54 -21.97 -15.76
CA GLU A 86 15.64 -22.88 -16.12
C GLU A 86 15.13 -24.25 -16.63
N GLY A 87 13.82 -24.51 -16.55
CA GLY A 87 13.24 -25.80 -16.94
C GLY A 87 13.70 -26.96 -16.06
N VAL A 88 13.96 -26.69 -14.78
CA VAL A 88 14.54 -27.66 -13.84
C VAL A 88 13.53 -28.14 -12.80
N ASP A 89 13.80 -29.30 -12.20
CA ASP A 89 13.00 -29.79 -11.09
C ASP A 89 13.26 -29.02 -9.77
N PHE A 90 12.42 -29.29 -8.77
CA PHE A 90 12.49 -28.63 -7.46
C PHE A 90 13.85 -28.80 -6.79
N ARG A 91 14.46 -29.98 -6.89
CA ARG A 91 15.74 -30.27 -6.23
C ARG A 91 16.86 -29.44 -6.87
N ARG A 92 16.90 -29.43 -8.21
CA ARG A 92 17.88 -28.66 -8.96
C ARG A 92 17.71 -27.15 -8.77
N ALA A 93 16.47 -26.67 -8.63
CA ALA A 93 16.21 -25.28 -8.29
C ALA A 93 16.76 -24.90 -6.90
N LEU A 94 16.62 -25.78 -5.89
CA LEU A 94 17.21 -25.55 -4.56
C LEU A 94 18.75 -25.51 -4.62
N GLU A 95 19.38 -26.36 -5.43
CA GLU A 95 20.85 -26.31 -5.66
C GLU A 95 21.28 -24.97 -6.27
N LEU A 96 20.52 -24.45 -7.24
CA LEU A 96 20.78 -23.13 -7.84
C LEU A 96 20.62 -21.98 -6.83
N LEU A 97 19.75 -22.13 -5.83
CA LEU A 97 19.59 -21.17 -4.72
C LEU A 97 20.67 -21.32 -3.63
N GLY A 98 21.62 -22.26 -3.77
CA GLY A 98 22.69 -22.50 -2.80
C GLY A 98 22.46 -23.68 -1.84
N GLY A 99 21.47 -24.53 -2.12
CA GLY A 99 21.27 -25.79 -1.43
C GLY A 99 22.37 -26.84 -1.76
N PRO A 100 22.60 -27.82 -0.88
CA PRO A 100 23.59 -28.88 -1.11
C PRO A 100 23.22 -29.75 -2.31
N PRO A 101 24.21 -30.23 -3.10
CA PRO A 101 23.99 -31.16 -4.19
C PRO A 101 23.35 -32.47 -3.72
N ALA A 102 22.66 -33.15 -4.65
CA ALA A 102 22.10 -34.47 -4.40
C ALA A 102 23.12 -35.47 -3.79
N GLY A 103 22.84 -35.92 -2.55
CA GLY A 103 23.67 -36.92 -1.84
C GLY A 103 24.69 -36.34 -0.86
N ALA A 104 24.82 -35.02 -0.77
CA ALA A 104 25.67 -34.36 0.22
C ALA A 104 24.90 -34.03 1.52
N THR A 105 25.54 -34.21 2.67
CA THR A 105 25.04 -33.69 3.95
C THR A 105 25.17 -32.17 3.99
N ALA A 106 24.20 -31.48 4.60
CA ALA A 106 24.21 -30.02 4.78
C ALA A 106 25.40 -29.56 5.65
N GLY A 107 26.58 -29.44 5.04
CA GLY A 107 27.75 -28.78 5.59
C GLY A 107 27.70 -27.28 5.30
N ARG A 108 28.18 -26.47 6.26
CA ARG A 108 28.31 -25.02 6.09
C ARG A 108 29.36 -24.73 5.01
N GLY A 109 28.96 -24.14 3.88
CA GLY A 109 29.91 -23.65 2.86
C GLY A 109 29.46 -23.66 1.40
N TRP A 110 28.25 -24.10 1.07
CA TRP A 110 27.77 -24.09 -0.32
C TRP A 110 27.41 -22.67 -0.76
N GLN A 111 28.12 -22.17 -1.76
CA GLN A 111 27.85 -20.88 -2.39
C GLN A 111 26.94 -21.10 -3.59
N SER A 112 25.90 -20.26 -3.73
CA SER A 112 25.03 -20.31 -4.90
C SER A 112 25.85 -20.17 -6.18
N PRO A 113 25.60 -21.00 -7.22
CA PRO A 113 26.19 -20.80 -8.55
C PRO A 113 25.74 -19.49 -9.21
N LEU A 114 24.66 -18.87 -8.69
CA LEU A 114 24.15 -17.60 -9.16
C LEU A 114 24.90 -16.47 -8.45
N PRO A 115 25.60 -15.58 -9.19
CA PRO A 115 26.29 -14.46 -8.57
C PRO A 115 25.28 -13.55 -7.87
N VAL A 116 25.38 -13.43 -6.55
CA VAL A 116 24.62 -12.48 -5.72
C VAL A 116 25.28 -11.11 -5.82
N ALA A 117 25.20 -10.49 -7.00
CA ALA A 117 25.52 -9.07 -7.18
C ALA A 117 25.00 -8.60 -8.55
N VAL A 118 23.73 -8.17 -8.60
CA VAL A 118 23.31 -7.22 -9.64
C VAL A 118 23.62 -5.82 -9.11
N PRO A 119 24.18 -4.90 -9.91
CA PRO A 119 24.52 -3.56 -9.45
C PRO A 119 23.29 -2.87 -8.86
N ARG A 120 23.45 -2.26 -7.68
CA ARG A 120 22.47 -1.37 -7.08
C ARG A 120 22.16 -0.23 -8.05
N GLN A 121 21.14 -0.39 -8.88
CA GLN A 121 20.46 0.78 -9.40
C GLN A 121 19.85 1.46 -8.17
N SER A 122 20.25 2.70 -7.93
CA SER A 122 19.79 3.55 -6.84
C SER A 122 18.31 3.30 -6.52
N GLU A 123 18.00 3.05 -5.25
CA GLU A 123 16.64 2.92 -4.68
C GLU A 123 15.80 4.22 -4.81
N ALA A 124 16.04 5.04 -5.83
CA ALA A 124 15.16 6.12 -6.19
C ALA A 124 13.87 5.48 -6.71
N GLU A 125 12.81 5.57 -5.91
CA GLU A 125 11.48 5.17 -6.35
C GLU A 125 11.12 5.95 -7.63
N PRO A 126 10.54 5.30 -8.64
CA PRO A 126 10.22 5.97 -9.89
C PRO A 126 9.28 7.15 -9.59
N GLU A 127 9.75 8.35 -9.89
CA GLU A 127 8.99 9.58 -9.72
C GLU A 127 7.81 9.59 -10.71
N LEU A 128 6.65 10.07 -10.25
CA LEU A 128 5.48 10.22 -11.11
C LEU A 128 5.84 11.14 -12.29
N THR A 129 5.41 10.78 -13.50
CA THR A 129 5.57 11.64 -14.68
C THR A 129 4.51 12.76 -14.68
N CYS A 130 4.63 13.74 -15.59
CA CYS A 130 3.59 14.75 -15.76
C CYS A 130 2.25 14.14 -16.21
N GLU A 131 2.31 13.08 -17.02
CA GLU A 131 1.12 12.33 -17.45
C GLU A 131 0.46 11.60 -16.27
N ASP A 132 1.27 10.97 -15.40
CA ASP A 132 0.75 10.29 -14.21
C ASP A 132 -0.01 11.26 -13.31
N ARG A 133 0.58 12.42 -13.06
CA ARG A 133 -0.04 13.48 -12.26
C ARG A 133 -1.32 14.00 -12.91
N ALA A 134 -1.35 14.16 -14.23
CA ALA A 134 -2.55 14.59 -14.94
C ALA A 134 -3.70 13.59 -14.78
N ILE A 135 -3.41 12.29 -14.88
CA ILE A 135 -4.39 11.21 -14.69
C ILE A 135 -4.88 11.16 -13.24
N LEU A 136 -3.98 11.22 -12.25
CA LEU A 136 -4.34 11.23 -10.82
C LEU A 136 -5.18 12.45 -10.46
N ASN A 137 -4.85 13.63 -10.99
CA ASN A 137 -5.63 14.85 -10.82
C ASN A 137 -7.03 14.72 -11.43
N ALA A 138 -7.13 14.17 -12.65
CA ALA A 138 -8.43 13.93 -13.27
C ALA A 138 -9.27 12.91 -12.48
N ALA A 139 -8.65 11.87 -11.91
CA ALA A 139 -9.33 10.92 -11.04
C ALA A 139 -9.84 11.59 -9.76
N SER A 140 -9.00 12.38 -9.08
CA SER A 140 -9.37 13.16 -7.90
C SER A 140 -10.54 14.11 -8.21
N GLU A 141 -10.49 14.82 -9.34
CA GLU A 141 -11.53 15.75 -9.77
C GLU A 141 -12.89 15.07 -10.00
N ILE A 142 -12.93 13.97 -10.76
CA ILE A 142 -14.20 13.28 -11.02
C ILE A 142 -14.79 12.64 -9.76
N TYR A 143 -13.94 12.17 -8.85
CA TYR A 143 -14.37 11.66 -7.56
C TYR A 143 -14.91 12.77 -6.67
N TYR A 144 -14.24 13.92 -6.59
CA TYR A 144 -14.72 15.10 -5.87
C TYR A 144 -16.12 15.52 -6.36
N GLN A 145 -16.28 15.68 -7.68
CA GLN A 145 -17.58 16.03 -8.28
C GLN A 145 -18.67 14.99 -7.95
N SER A 146 -18.29 13.71 -7.93
CA SER A 146 -19.22 12.63 -7.58
C SER A 146 -19.65 12.68 -6.12
N LEU A 147 -18.79 13.09 -5.18
CA LEU A 147 -19.18 13.32 -3.79
C LEU A 147 -20.07 14.56 -3.65
N MET A 148 -19.70 15.66 -4.30
CA MET A 148 -20.44 16.93 -4.23
C MET A 148 -21.86 16.82 -4.79
N THR A 149 -22.10 15.90 -5.72
CA THR A 149 -23.43 15.64 -6.30
C THR A 149 -24.20 14.51 -5.60
N ASN A 150 -23.54 13.70 -4.76
CA ASN A 150 -24.17 12.58 -4.07
C ASN A 150 -24.60 12.90 -2.62
N ALA A 151 -25.88 13.21 -2.43
CA ALA A 151 -26.42 13.58 -1.12
C ALA A 151 -26.31 12.46 -0.07
N ALA A 152 -26.44 11.20 -0.47
CA ALA A 152 -26.32 10.06 0.44
C ALA A 152 -24.89 9.95 0.99
N MET A 153 -23.88 10.11 0.15
CA MET A 153 -22.48 10.06 0.59
C MET A 153 -22.09 11.27 1.44
N ARG A 154 -22.64 12.46 1.16
CA ARG A 154 -22.46 13.62 2.06
C ARG A 154 -23.06 13.39 3.44
N ARG A 155 -24.26 12.81 3.54
CA ARG A 155 -24.85 12.42 4.83
C ARG A 155 -24.00 11.34 5.52
N ALA A 156 -23.45 10.40 4.78
CA ALA A 156 -22.58 9.35 5.33
C ALA A 156 -21.26 9.91 5.90
N LEU A 157 -20.72 11.00 5.34
CA LEU A 157 -19.60 11.75 5.92
C LEU A 157 -20.01 12.51 7.18
N GLN A 158 -21.15 13.22 7.15
CA GLN A 158 -21.66 13.95 8.30
C GLN A 158 -21.95 13.04 9.50
N ALA A 159 -22.51 11.86 9.25
CA ALA A 159 -22.73 10.84 10.29
C ALA A 159 -21.42 10.35 10.94
N ARG A 160 -20.28 10.56 10.27
CA ARG A 160 -18.94 10.27 10.78
C ARG A 160 -18.24 11.49 11.37
N GLY A 161 -18.96 12.59 11.60
CA GLY A 161 -18.41 13.82 12.15
C GLY A 161 -17.63 14.68 11.14
N ILE A 162 -17.65 14.34 9.84
CA ILE A 162 -16.93 15.10 8.81
C ILE A 162 -17.90 16.04 8.09
N SER A 163 -17.64 17.33 8.20
CA SER A 163 -18.42 18.39 7.57
C SER A 163 -18.14 18.48 6.07
N LEU A 164 -19.04 19.16 5.34
CA LEU A 164 -18.82 19.47 3.94
C LEU A 164 -17.62 20.41 3.74
N GLY A 165 -17.35 21.31 4.69
CA GLY A 165 -16.20 22.23 4.62
C GLY A 165 -14.86 21.50 4.68
N THR A 166 -14.74 20.49 5.54
CA THR A 166 -13.56 19.61 5.56
C THR A 166 -13.49 18.75 4.31
N ALA A 167 -14.62 18.22 3.83
CA ALA A 167 -14.65 17.48 2.58
C ALA A 167 -14.17 18.32 1.38
N GLN A 168 -14.51 19.61 1.34
CA GLN A 168 -14.02 20.56 0.34
C GLN A 168 -12.53 20.87 0.54
N THR A 169 -12.10 21.13 1.77
CA THR A 169 -10.71 21.47 2.10
C THR A 169 -9.73 20.38 1.68
N TYR A 170 -10.09 19.12 1.88
CA TYR A 170 -9.26 17.96 1.53
C TYR A 170 -9.63 17.33 0.18
N HIS A 171 -10.48 17.99 -0.63
CA HIS A 171 -10.92 17.49 -1.93
C HIS A 171 -11.43 16.03 -1.90
N LEU A 172 -12.17 15.67 -0.84
CA LEU A 172 -12.70 14.33 -0.69
C LEU A 172 -13.59 13.95 -1.87
N GLY A 173 -13.51 12.70 -2.29
CA GLY A 173 -14.22 12.18 -3.44
C GLY A 173 -15.08 10.96 -3.11
N TYR A 174 -15.86 10.56 -4.11
CA TYR A 174 -16.58 9.29 -4.10
C TYR A 174 -16.41 8.59 -5.44
N ALA A 175 -15.77 7.43 -5.41
CA ALA A 175 -15.56 6.61 -6.59
C ALA A 175 -16.84 5.82 -6.89
N THR A 176 -17.62 6.27 -7.87
CA THR A 176 -18.89 5.62 -8.23
C THR A 176 -18.73 4.23 -8.86
N GLY A 177 -17.53 3.93 -9.40
CA GLY A 177 -17.26 2.69 -10.12
C GLY A 177 -17.65 2.71 -11.60
N ARG A 178 -18.14 3.83 -12.12
CA ARG A 178 -18.70 3.94 -13.49
C ARG A 178 -18.33 5.22 -14.25
N ARG A 179 -17.56 6.13 -13.65
CA ARG A 179 -17.34 7.48 -14.20
C ARG A 179 -15.90 7.73 -14.62
N LEU A 180 -14.94 7.09 -13.98
CA LEU A 180 -13.52 7.39 -14.16
C LEU A 180 -13.07 7.12 -15.60
N ALA A 181 -13.28 5.89 -16.11
CA ALA A 181 -12.81 5.51 -17.45
C ALA A 181 -13.36 6.45 -18.54
N ARG A 182 -14.67 6.68 -18.54
CA ARG A 182 -15.32 7.62 -19.46
C ARG A 182 -14.82 9.06 -19.31
N TYR A 183 -14.55 9.50 -18.09
CA TYR A 183 -14.05 10.85 -17.83
C TYR A 183 -12.60 11.03 -18.31
N LEU A 184 -11.74 10.05 -18.09
CA LEU A 184 -10.37 10.04 -18.61
C LEU A 184 -10.36 10.02 -20.14
N ALA A 185 -11.19 9.18 -20.77
CA ALA A 185 -11.34 9.12 -22.21
C ALA A 185 -11.82 10.46 -22.81
N TRP A 186 -12.82 11.09 -22.19
CA TRP A 186 -13.31 12.42 -22.59
C TRP A 186 -12.23 13.51 -22.49
N ARG A 187 -11.30 13.40 -21.53
CA ARG A 187 -10.14 14.30 -21.39
C ARG A 187 -8.96 13.94 -22.29
N HIS A 188 -9.08 12.93 -23.14
CA HIS A 188 -7.99 12.40 -23.97
C HIS A 188 -6.78 11.94 -23.15
N LEU A 189 -7.01 11.37 -21.97
CA LEU A 189 -5.97 10.80 -21.10
C LEU A 189 -5.84 9.29 -21.34
N ASP A 190 -4.61 8.77 -21.25
CA ASP A 190 -4.31 7.36 -21.54
C ASP A 190 -4.88 6.41 -20.47
N LEU A 191 -5.81 5.55 -20.91
CA LEU A 191 -6.43 4.53 -20.06
C LEU A 191 -5.47 3.38 -19.72
N GLU A 192 -4.50 3.05 -20.58
CA GLU A 192 -3.47 2.05 -20.27
C GLU A 192 -2.53 2.58 -19.18
N ARG A 193 -2.18 3.86 -19.24
CA ARG A 193 -1.43 4.50 -18.16
C ARG A 193 -2.23 4.55 -16.85
N ALA A 194 -3.54 4.82 -16.91
CA ALA A 194 -4.41 4.75 -15.73
C ALA A 194 -4.49 3.34 -15.12
N ARG A 195 -4.46 2.28 -15.94
CA ARG A 195 -4.30 0.89 -15.46
C ARG A 195 -2.94 0.66 -14.80
N CYS A 196 -1.87 1.18 -15.38
CA CYS A 196 -0.53 1.10 -14.78
C CYS A 196 -0.48 1.77 -13.40
N LEU A 197 -1.22 2.87 -13.19
CA LEU A 197 -1.35 3.55 -11.91
C LEU A 197 -2.28 2.83 -10.91
N GLY A 198 -2.91 1.72 -11.32
CA GLY A 198 -3.82 0.94 -10.48
C GLY A 198 -5.18 1.61 -10.25
N LEU A 199 -5.58 2.55 -11.11
CA LEU A 199 -6.89 3.19 -11.04
C LEU A 199 -7.99 2.34 -11.70
N LEU A 200 -7.62 1.62 -12.75
CA LEU A 200 -8.49 0.80 -13.59
C LEU A 200 -7.93 -0.63 -13.68
N HIS A 201 -8.84 -1.60 -13.78
CA HIS A 201 -8.53 -3.01 -14.02
C HIS A 201 -9.42 -3.54 -15.13
N ASP A 202 -8.96 -4.57 -15.83
CA ASP A 202 -9.84 -5.30 -16.75
C ASP A 202 -10.79 -6.18 -15.94
N ARG A 203 -12.06 -6.23 -16.35
CA ARG A 203 -13.06 -7.06 -15.70
C ARG A 203 -12.73 -8.53 -15.96
N LEU A 204 -12.49 -9.32 -14.91
CA LEU A 204 -12.31 -10.75 -15.05
C LEU A 204 -13.63 -11.37 -15.56
N SER A 205 -13.57 -12.04 -16.71
CA SER A 205 -14.67 -12.83 -17.23
C SER A 205 -14.97 -13.98 -16.25
N GLY A 206 -16.09 -13.89 -15.53
CA GLY A 206 -16.58 -14.96 -14.65
C GLY A 206 -17.11 -14.54 -13.29
N GLU A 207 -17.03 -13.26 -12.89
CA GLU A 207 -17.79 -12.79 -11.72
C GLU A 207 -19.17 -12.29 -12.18
N ASP A 208 -20.20 -13.10 -11.89
CA ASP A 208 -21.61 -12.83 -12.15
C ASP A 208 -22.09 -11.55 -11.46
N GLY A 209 -21.77 -10.41 -12.05
CA GLY A 209 -22.44 -9.14 -11.81
C GLY A 209 -23.75 -9.14 -12.56
N ALA A 210 -24.77 -9.79 -12.00
CA ALA A 210 -26.15 -9.65 -12.41
C ALA A 210 -26.56 -8.17 -12.38
N ASN A 211 -26.45 -7.51 -13.54
CA ASN A 211 -27.32 -6.46 -14.05
C ASN A 211 -26.82 -6.14 -15.46
N GLY A 212 -27.55 -6.67 -16.44
CA GLY A 212 -27.33 -6.41 -17.85
C GLY A 212 -27.42 -4.92 -18.15
N ASP A 213 -26.27 -4.31 -18.37
CA ASP A 213 -26.13 -3.16 -19.23
C ASP A 213 -25.00 -3.48 -20.19
N THR A 214 -25.37 -4.12 -21.30
CA THR A 214 -24.54 -4.44 -22.46
C THR A 214 -24.22 -3.16 -23.24
N SER A 215 -23.54 -2.23 -22.56
CA SER A 215 -23.00 -1.00 -23.13
C SER A 215 -21.57 -0.77 -22.63
N GLY A 216 -20.65 -1.63 -23.07
CA GLY A 216 -19.42 -1.14 -23.69
C GLY A 216 -18.19 -0.75 -22.88
N ASP A 217 -18.03 -1.11 -21.60
CA ASP A 217 -16.71 -0.95 -20.94
C ASP A 217 -16.32 -2.19 -20.10
N ASP A 218 -15.36 -2.97 -20.59
CA ASP A 218 -14.69 -4.10 -19.90
C ASP A 218 -13.77 -3.64 -18.74
N VAL A 219 -14.05 -2.47 -18.16
CA VAL A 219 -13.16 -1.77 -17.24
C VAL A 219 -13.80 -1.62 -15.86
N TRP A 220 -13.06 -2.00 -14.83
CA TRP A 220 -13.42 -1.89 -13.42
C TRP A 220 -12.58 -0.81 -12.71
N GLU A 221 -13.21 0.09 -11.96
CA GLU A 221 -12.48 1.08 -11.14
C GLU A 221 -11.98 0.44 -9.83
N HIS A 222 -10.68 0.57 -9.56
CA HIS A 222 -10.07 0.00 -8.35
C HIS A 222 -10.74 0.47 -7.05
N LEU A 223 -11.03 1.77 -6.97
CA LEU A 223 -11.62 2.38 -5.77
C LEU A 223 -13.16 2.32 -5.76
N SER A 224 -13.80 1.53 -6.63
CA SER A 224 -15.25 1.46 -6.79
C SER A 224 -16.03 1.40 -5.46
N GLN A 225 -17.04 2.26 -5.35
CA GLN A 225 -17.94 2.43 -4.20
C GLN A 225 -17.25 2.86 -2.90
N ARG A 226 -16.13 3.59 -2.98
CA ARG A 226 -15.39 4.09 -1.80
C ARG A 226 -15.42 5.61 -1.70
N LEU A 227 -15.41 6.11 -0.46
CA LEU A 227 -15.04 7.50 -0.19
C LEU A 227 -13.54 7.64 -0.39
N VAL A 228 -13.12 8.54 -1.26
CA VAL A 228 -11.72 8.69 -1.67
C VAL A 228 -11.12 9.91 -0.96
N VAL A 229 -9.96 9.72 -0.36
CA VAL A 229 -9.12 10.79 0.19
C VAL A 229 -7.90 10.93 -0.71
N PRO A 230 -7.76 12.05 -1.44
CA PRO A 230 -6.55 12.31 -2.20
C PRO A 230 -5.42 12.79 -1.28
N VAL A 231 -4.20 12.31 -1.55
CA VAL A 231 -2.98 12.89 -1.00
C VAL A 231 -2.42 13.84 -2.04
N MET A 232 -2.26 15.10 -1.66
CA MET A 232 -1.84 16.16 -2.56
C MET A 232 -0.51 16.76 -2.13
N ARG A 233 0.34 17.06 -3.11
CA ARG A 233 1.54 17.90 -2.94
C ARG A 233 1.29 19.21 -3.69
N GLY A 234 1.05 20.29 -2.96
CA GLY A 234 0.54 21.52 -3.55
C GLY A 234 -0.84 21.29 -4.18
N TRP A 235 -0.93 21.40 -5.50
CA TRP A 235 -2.17 21.17 -6.27
C TRP A 235 -2.20 19.81 -6.98
N GLU A 236 -1.15 19.00 -6.84
CA GLU A 236 -1.00 17.74 -7.56
C GLU A 236 -1.35 16.56 -6.67
N THR A 237 -2.26 15.70 -7.13
CA THR A 237 -2.60 14.44 -6.50
C THR A 237 -1.48 13.44 -6.76
N VAL A 238 -0.85 12.95 -5.70
CA VAL A 238 0.25 11.97 -5.76
C VAL A 238 -0.20 10.57 -5.35
N TYR A 239 -1.29 10.46 -4.61
CA TYR A 239 -1.82 9.18 -4.15
C TYR A 239 -3.33 9.28 -3.88
N LEU A 240 -4.04 8.15 -3.94
CA LEU A 240 -5.46 8.04 -3.57
C LEU A 240 -5.66 6.86 -2.63
N ILE A 241 -6.48 7.07 -1.60
CA ILE A 241 -6.92 6.00 -0.70
C ILE A 241 -8.44 6.02 -0.55
N GLY A 242 -9.07 4.87 -0.72
CA GLY A 242 -10.51 4.69 -0.64
C GLY A 242 -10.95 3.99 0.64
N ARG A 243 -11.85 4.60 1.41
CA ARG A 243 -12.56 3.97 2.53
C ARG A 243 -13.86 3.31 2.07
N ALA A 244 -14.08 2.08 2.52
CA ALA A 244 -15.32 1.34 2.29
C ALA A 244 -16.53 2.14 2.75
N THR A 245 -17.60 2.15 1.95
CA THR A 245 -18.87 2.81 2.29
C THR A 245 -19.90 1.86 2.88
N ARG A 246 -19.69 0.56 2.69
CA ARG A 246 -20.57 -0.52 3.16
C ARG A 246 -19.81 -1.45 4.10
N GLU A 247 -20.51 -1.97 5.09
CA GLU A 247 -19.89 -2.84 6.11
C GLU A 247 -19.37 -4.16 5.53
N ALA A 248 -20.00 -4.72 4.49
CA ALA A 248 -19.52 -5.94 3.83
C ALA A 248 -18.33 -5.70 2.90
N GLN A 249 -18.02 -4.45 2.54
CA GLN A 249 -16.96 -4.15 1.58
C GLN A 249 -15.58 -4.33 2.24
N ARG A 250 -14.76 -5.21 1.65
CA ARG A 250 -13.40 -5.50 2.10
C ARG A 250 -12.39 -5.16 0.99
N PRO A 251 -11.17 -4.73 1.34
CA PRO A 251 -10.72 -4.29 2.69
C PRO A 251 -11.40 -2.98 3.14
N LYS A 252 -11.31 -2.62 4.44
CA LYS A 252 -11.86 -1.36 5.00
C LYS A 252 -11.26 -0.13 4.29
N TYR A 253 -9.95 -0.14 4.08
CA TYR A 253 -9.23 0.84 3.27
C TYR A 253 -8.54 0.17 2.09
N LEU A 254 -8.56 0.82 0.94
CA LEU A 254 -7.94 0.35 -0.29
C LEU A 254 -7.13 1.50 -0.91
N GLY A 255 -5.82 1.34 -1.01
CA GLY A 255 -4.93 2.30 -1.64
C GLY A 255 -4.56 1.93 -3.07
N LEU A 256 -3.96 2.87 -3.81
CA LEU A 256 -3.33 2.58 -5.10
C LEU A 256 -2.05 1.76 -4.90
N ALA A 257 -1.67 0.98 -5.90
CA ALA A 257 -0.34 0.37 -5.98
C ALA A 257 0.67 1.43 -6.44
N LEU A 258 0.82 2.48 -5.63
CA LEU A 258 1.77 3.57 -5.80
C LEU A 258 2.51 3.78 -4.48
N PRO A 259 3.70 4.39 -4.50
CA PRO A 259 4.41 4.72 -3.28
C PRO A 259 3.53 5.56 -2.34
N LYS A 260 3.17 5.02 -1.17
CA LYS A 260 2.29 5.68 -0.19
C LYS A 260 2.97 6.92 0.37
N GLU A 261 2.46 8.11 0.08
CA GLU A 261 2.86 9.35 0.77
C GLU A 261 1.96 9.59 1.99
N PRO A 262 2.51 10.13 3.11
CA PRO A 262 1.68 10.47 4.26
C PRO A 262 0.69 11.56 3.86
N LEU A 263 -0.53 11.48 4.39
CA LEU A 263 -1.49 12.57 4.24
C LEU A 263 -1.15 13.66 5.24
N THR A 264 -0.85 14.86 4.75
CA THR A 264 -0.60 16.03 5.60
C THR A 264 -1.86 16.88 5.74
N GLY A 265 -1.96 17.60 6.86
CA GLY A 265 -3.00 18.61 7.09
C GLY A 265 -2.82 19.87 6.25
N ARG A 266 -3.23 21.04 6.78
CA ARG A 266 -3.11 22.34 6.10
C ARG A 266 -1.68 22.93 6.10
N GLY A 267 -0.67 22.10 6.30
CA GLY A 267 0.71 22.49 6.54
C GLY A 267 0.99 22.91 7.98
N ARG A 268 2.27 23.15 8.27
CA ARG A 268 2.75 23.47 9.61
C ARG A 268 2.34 24.88 10.06
N PRO A 269 1.67 25.04 11.21
CA PRO A 269 1.36 26.37 11.75
C PRO A 269 2.65 27.09 12.22
N ARG A 270 2.67 28.43 12.13
CA ARG A 270 3.85 29.25 12.48
C ARG A 270 4.37 29.04 13.92
N ARG A 271 3.47 28.72 14.85
CA ARG A 271 3.78 28.40 16.25
C ARG A 271 3.27 27.01 16.56
N SER A 272 3.81 26.03 15.84
CA SER A 272 3.45 24.62 16.04
C SER A 272 3.86 24.15 17.43
N GLN A 273 2.96 23.42 18.08
CA GLN A 273 3.23 22.73 19.35
C GLN A 273 3.77 21.30 19.12
N GLY A 274 3.78 20.85 17.87
CA GLY A 274 4.28 19.53 17.47
C GLY A 274 3.57 19.00 16.22
N ILE A 275 3.80 17.73 15.95
CA ILE A 275 3.17 16.97 14.87
C ILE A 275 2.30 15.90 15.51
N ILE A 276 1.00 15.90 15.23
CA ILE A 276 0.12 14.79 15.60
C ILE A 276 0.15 13.76 14.48
N VAL A 277 0.54 12.54 14.81
CA VAL A 277 0.65 11.41 13.90
C VAL A 277 -0.48 10.43 14.18
N VAL A 278 -1.35 10.19 13.20
CA VAL A 278 -2.47 9.24 13.27
C VAL A 278 -2.31 8.14 12.24
N GLU A 279 -2.97 7.00 12.42
CA GLU A 279 -2.87 5.88 11.49
C GLU A 279 -3.63 6.15 10.17
N GLY A 280 -4.90 6.53 10.30
CA GLY A 280 -5.83 6.62 9.18
C GLY A 280 -6.08 8.04 8.69
N PRO A 281 -6.50 8.18 7.41
CA PRO A 281 -6.84 9.50 6.88
C PRO A 281 -8.07 10.10 7.56
N PHE A 282 -9.04 9.28 8.02
CA PHE A 282 -10.26 9.79 8.65
C PHE A 282 -10.00 10.36 10.05
N ASP A 283 -9.03 9.81 10.78
CA ASP A 283 -8.61 10.34 12.08
C ASP A 283 -8.04 11.74 11.91
N LEU A 284 -7.22 11.96 10.87
CA LEU A 284 -6.70 13.28 10.54
C LEU A 284 -7.83 14.26 10.18
N LEU A 285 -8.85 13.82 9.44
CA LEU A 285 -10.00 14.66 9.11
C LEU A 285 -10.81 15.03 10.37
N LEU A 286 -10.93 14.12 11.34
CA LEU A 286 -11.59 14.39 12.62
C LEU A 286 -10.80 15.38 13.47
N LEU A 287 -9.48 15.24 13.55
CA LEU A 287 -8.63 16.22 14.21
C LEU A 287 -8.68 17.59 13.52
N HIS A 288 -8.87 17.60 12.21
CA HIS A 288 -9.14 18.83 11.48
C HIS A 288 -10.45 19.49 11.91
N GLU A 289 -11.53 18.72 11.99
CA GLU A 289 -12.85 19.18 12.47
C GLU A 289 -12.77 19.76 13.88
N TRP A 290 -11.97 19.16 14.75
CA TRP A 290 -11.73 19.67 16.11
C TRP A 290 -10.77 20.87 16.16
N GLY A 291 -10.25 21.32 15.02
CA GLY A 291 -9.46 22.54 14.91
C GLY A 291 -7.98 22.40 15.30
N TYR A 292 -7.47 21.18 15.49
CA TYR A 292 -6.08 20.95 15.92
C TYR A 292 -5.05 21.41 14.89
N TRP A 293 -5.42 21.50 13.60
CA TRP A 293 -4.57 22.04 12.54
C TRP A 293 -4.07 23.48 12.78
N ARG A 294 -4.71 24.22 13.71
CA ARG A 294 -4.29 25.58 14.09
C ARG A 294 -3.06 25.61 14.99
N GLN A 295 -2.82 24.53 15.72
CA GLN A 295 -1.78 24.43 16.76
C GLN A 295 -0.76 23.33 16.45
N PHE A 296 -1.15 22.32 15.67
CA PHE A 296 -0.33 21.18 15.32
C PHE A 296 -0.28 21.00 13.81
N GLU A 297 0.85 20.50 13.33
CA GLU A 297 0.88 19.82 12.04
C GLU A 297 0.19 18.45 12.20
N LEU A 298 -0.65 18.07 11.24
CA LEU A 298 -1.35 16.80 11.25
C LEU A 298 -0.76 15.90 10.16
N LEU A 299 -0.47 14.65 10.51
CA LEU A 299 0.09 13.66 9.60
C LEU A 299 -0.62 12.31 9.79
N ALA A 300 -1.15 11.74 8.70
CA ALA A 300 -1.67 10.38 8.71
C ALA A 300 -0.74 9.43 7.96
N LEU A 301 -0.44 8.29 8.57
CA LEU A 301 0.47 7.27 8.06
C LEU A 301 -0.08 6.53 6.83
N LEU A 302 -1.41 6.45 6.72
CA LEU A 302 -2.14 5.66 5.72
C LEU A 302 -1.88 4.15 5.86
N GLY A 303 -1.93 3.69 7.11
CA GLY A 303 -1.68 2.30 7.53
C GLY A 303 -0.67 2.24 8.67
N THR A 304 -0.35 1.02 9.11
CA THR A 304 0.47 0.77 10.32
C THR A 304 1.96 0.65 10.06
N GLN A 305 2.40 0.43 8.82
CA GLN A 305 3.81 0.19 8.52
C GLN A 305 4.61 1.48 8.36
N PHE A 306 5.70 1.64 9.10
CA PHE A 306 6.60 2.77 8.92
C PHE A 306 7.23 2.84 7.54
N LYS A 307 7.34 4.06 6.99
CA LYS A 307 8.02 4.31 5.71
C LYS A 307 9.07 5.41 5.89
N ARG A 308 10.29 5.17 5.41
CA ARG A 308 11.42 6.14 5.52
C ARG A 308 11.11 7.54 4.99
N ARG A 309 10.23 7.67 4.00
CA ARG A 309 9.82 8.99 3.48
C ARG A 309 9.15 9.90 4.53
N TRP A 310 8.63 9.31 5.61
CA TRP A 310 8.05 10.07 6.72
C TRP A 310 9.11 10.87 7.46
N LEU A 311 10.38 10.40 7.46
CA LEU A 311 11.51 11.13 8.04
C LEU A 311 11.67 12.53 7.44
N ALA A 312 11.30 12.73 6.17
CA ALA A 312 11.39 14.02 5.51
C ALA A 312 10.39 15.07 6.06
N HIS A 313 9.37 14.63 6.82
CA HIS A 313 8.35 15.49 7.40
C HIS A 313 8.65 15.89 8.85
N VAL A 314 9.70 15.29 9.45
CA VAL A 314 10.04 15.44 10.86
C VAL A 314 11.43 16.05 10.97
N GLY A 315 11.50 17.26 11.47
CA GLY A 315 12.73 17.97 11.78
C GLY A 315 13.35 17.53 13.11
N PRO A 316 14.62 17.91 13.36
CA PRO A 316 15.37 17.48 14.53
C PRO A 316 14.79 17.99 15.87
N ASP A 317 14.05 19.09 15.86
CA ASP A 317 13.46 19.71 17.05
C ASP A 317 11.95 19.46 17.16
N ASP A 318 11.39 18.64 16.27
CA ASP A 318 9.96 18.37 16.26
C ASP A 318 9.56 17.43 17.40
N ARG A 319 8.44 17.75 18.04
CA ARG A 319 7.76 16.88 18.99
C ARG A 319 6.66 16.12 18.27
N LEU A 320 6.69 14.78 18.33
CA LEU A 320 5.68 13.93 17.71
C LEU A 320 4.72 13.41 18.77
N LEU A 321 3.43 13.54 18.52
CA LEU A 321 2.34 13.05 19.34
C LEU A 321 1.68 11.90 18.58
N VAL A 322 2.02 10.67 18.94
CA VAL A 322 1.64 9.47 18.20
C VAL A 322 0.29 8.96 18.73
N ALA A 323 -0.74 9.05 17.91
CA ALA A 323 -2.11 8.66 18.18
C ALA A 323 -2.57 7.60 17.17
N THR A 324 -1.85 6.48 17.15
CA THR A 324 -2.25 5.26 16.43
C THR A 324 -3.35 4.53 17.18
N ASP A 325 -4.02 3.59 16.50
CA ASP A 325 -5.09 2.79 17.08
C ASP A 325 -4.60 2.01 18.33
N GLN A 326 -5.50 1.79 19.30
CA GLN A 326 -5.22 1.02 20.53
C GLN A 326 -5.40 -0.49 20.30
N ASP A 327 -4.77 -1.01 19.25
CA ASP A 327 -4.69 -2.43 18.93
C ASP A 327 -3.24 -2.88 18.68
N ASP A 328 -3.00 -4.19 18.57
CA ASP A 328 -1.64 -4.74 18.41
C ASP A 328 -0.88 -4.13 17.22
N ALA A 329 -1.58 -3.77 16.14
CA ALA A 329 -0.95 -3.22 14.95
C ALA A 329 -0.60 -1.73 15.14
N GLY A 330 -1.47 -0.96 15.78
CA GLY A 330 -1.21 0.42 16.18
C GLY A 330 -0.14 0.53 17.28
N GLU A 331 -0.07 -0.45 18.19
CA GLU A 331 1.03 -0.60 19.17
C GLU A 331 2.39 -0.76 18.47
N ALA A 332 2.46 -1.69 17.52
CA ALA A 332 3.68 -1.94 16.76
C ALA A 332 4.10 -0.70 15.95
N ALA A 333 3.15 -0.04 15.29
CA ALA A 333 3.39 1.18 14.52
C ALA A 333 3.95 2.31 15.40
N ALA A 334 3.39 2.51 16.60
CA ALA A 334 3.88 3.52 17.52
C ALA A 334 5.27 3.20 18.06
N ALA A 335 5.51 1.94 18.42
CA ALA A 335 6.83 1.50 18.89
C ALA A 335 7.90 1.70 17.80
N GLU A 336 7.58 1.38 16.54
CA GLU A 336 8.48 1.60 15.41
C GLU A 336 8.77 3.10 15.21
N LEU A 337 7.76 3.97 15.25
CA LEU A 337 7.94 5.42 15.17
C LEU A 337 8.81 5.96 16.30
N MET A 338 8.55 5.54 17.53
CA MET A 338 9.31 5.97 18.71
C MET A 338 10.77 5.51 18.67
N ALA A 339 11.04 4.32 18.10
CA ALA A 339 12.40 3.84 17.89
C ALA A 339 13.17 4.67 16.86
N HIS A 340 12.50 5.20 15.84
CA HIS A 340 13.11 6.08 14.84
C HIS A 340 13.31 7.52 15.34
N PHE A 341 12.50 7.98 16.29
CA PHE A 341 12.52 9.34 16.84
C PHE A 341 12.66 9.35 18.38
N PRO A 342 13.76 8.81 18.92
CA PRO A 342 13.94 8.66 20.36
C PRO A 342 13.97 10.03 21.05
N GLY A 343 13.13 10.20 22.07
CA GLY A 343 13.01 11.44 22.84
C GLY A 343 12.20 12.56 22.18
N GLN A 344 11.82 12.42 20.90
CA GLN A 344 10.93 13.35 20.20
C GLN A 344 9.48 12.87 20.17
N ALA A 345 9.27 11.55 20.13
CA ALA A 345 7.95 10.95 20.01
C ALA A 345 7.36 10.53 21.37
N VAL A 346 6.15 11.00 21.65
CA VAL A 346 5.33 10.63 22.81
C VAL A 346 4.03 10.01 22.30
N ARG A 347 3.69 8.83 22.82
CA ARG A 347 2.44 8.18 22.46
C ARG A 347 1.27 8.69 23.30
N LEU A 348 0.20 9.08 22.64
CA LEU A 348 -1.05 9.43 23.29
C LEU A 348 -1.81 8.16 23.71
N ARG A 349 -2.44 8.24 24.88
CA ARG A 349 -3.27 7.16 25.44
C ARG A 349 -4.62 7.73 25.86
N TRP A 350 -5.67 6.97 25.64
CA TRP A 350 -7.03 7.30 26.06
C TRP A 350 -7.72 6.02 26.55
N PRO A 351 -8.91 6.11 27.18
CA PRO A 351 -9.58 4.94 27.74
C PRO A 351 -9.76 3.81 26.72
N GLU A 352 -9.50 2.56 27.14
CA GLU A 352 -9.40 1.36 26.28
C GLU A 352 -10.72 1.02 25.56
N GLU A 353 -11.86 1.54 26.03
CA GLU A 353 -13.15 1.35 25.36
C GLU A 353 -13.24 2.04 23.99
N TYR A 354 -12.34 2.99 23.68
CA TYR A 354 -12.24 3.64 22.38
C TYR A 354 -11.00 3.16 21.63
N LYS A 355 -11.20 2.53 20.47
CA LYS A 355 -10.10 1.90 19.72
C LYS A 355 -9.31 2.90 18.90
N ASP A 356 -10.00 3.85 18.29
CA ASP A 356 -9.43 4.84 17.40
C ASP A 356 -10.02 6.25 17.63
N VAL A 357 -9.50 7.26 16.92
CA VAL A 357 -10.04 8.64 16.99
C VAL A 357 -11.46 8.69 16.43
N GLY A 358 -11.81 7.78 15.52
CA GLY A 358 -13.16 7.58 15.02
C GLY A 358 -14.16 7.25 16.13
N ASP A 359 -13.83 6.30 17.01
CA ASP A 359 -14.64 5.91 18.16
C ASP A 359 -14.81 7.09 19.13
N LEU A 360 -13.73 7.84 19.40
CA LEU A 360 -13.81 9.07 20.19
C LEU A 360 -14.76 10.08 19.54
N ALA A 361 -14.72 10.26 18.22
CA ALA A 361 -15.62 11.19 17.53
C ALA A 361 -17.10 10.80 17.57
N GLN A 362 -17.42 9.53 17.84
CA GLN A 362 -18.80 9.09 18.07
C GLN A 362 -19.25 9.27 19.52
N ALA A 363 -18.31 9.48 20.45
CA ALA A 363 -18.61 9.66 21.86
C ALA A 363 -19.03 11.12 22.17
N PRO A 364 -20.06 11.36 23.01
CA PRO A 364 -20.52 12.72 23.36
C PRO A 364 -19.42 13.64 23.90
N ASP A 365 -18.49 13.09 24.69
CA ASP A 365 -17.38 13.82 25.31
C ASP A 365 -16.00 13.44 24.72
N GLY A 366 -15.95 12.78 23.55
CA GLY A 366 -14.71 12.27 22.99
C GLY A 366 -13.65 13.35 22.73
N HIS A 367 -14.07 14.55 22.32
CA HIS A 367 -13.17 15.71 22.17
C HIS A 367 -12.49 16.12 23.49
N LYS A 368 -13.17 15.97 24.65
CA LYS A 368 -12.59 16.25 25.97
C LYS A 368 -11.61 15.16 26.39
N ILE A 369 -11.95 13.90 26.10
CA ILE A 369 -11.08 12.75 26.35
C ILE A 369 -9.78 12.93 25.55
N TRP A 370 -9.89 13.28 24.27
CA TRP A 370 -8.74 13.60 23.43
C TRP A 370 -7.91 14.77 23.97
N ALA A 371 -8.55 15.88 24.37
CA ALA A 371 -7.85 17.03 24.92
C ALA A 371 -7.07 16.71 26.21
N ARG A 372 -7.61 15.80 27.04
CA ARG A 372 -6.93 15.30 28.23
C ARG A 372 -5.72 14.45 27.86
N ALA A 373 -5.89 13.49 26.95
CA ALA A 373 -4.78 12.66 26.45
C ALA A 373 -3.63 13.51 25.89
N LEU A 374 -3.96 14.61 25.20
CA LEU A 374 -2.99 15.56 24.67
C LEU A 374 -2.27 16.38 25.77
N SER A 375 -2.95 16.67 26.88
CA SER A 375 -2.38 17.46 27.99
C SER A 375 -1.50 16.63 28.92
N ASP A 376 -1.82 15.33 29.05
CA ASP A 376 -1.08 14.38 29.88
C ASP A 376 0.25 13.95 29.22
N ALA A 377 0.36 14.10 27.89
CA ALA A 377 1.55 13.81 27.09
C ALA A 377 2.51 14.99 27.04
#